data_AF-A8XRZ4-F1
#
_entry.id   AF-A8XRZ4-F1
#
_cell.length_a   1.000
_cell.length_b   1.000
_cell.length_c   1.000
_cell.angle_alpha   90.00
_cell.angle_beta   90.00
_cell.angle_gamma   90.00
#
_symmetry.space_group_name_H-M   'P 1'
#
loop_
_entity.id
_entity.type
_entity.pdbx_description
1 polymer ?
#
loop_
_entity_poly.entity_id
_entity_poly.type
_entity_poly.pdbx_seq_one_letter_code
_entity_poly.pdbx_strand_id
1 'polypeptide(L)'
;MLPTFMETCIPTQNVEQTCSACSPIYDATCQGENLPSPSMYCLTDSEVPVAYTRGFCSTCGVSDACMLSLGCPSGTAARLDTGSGDVNGNSDGSPTLLYCDESSPSWYAVIDSVTQPLSNAACRYP
;
A
#
# COMPACT_ATOMS: atom_id res chain seq x y z
N MET A 1 -32.97 35.25 10.46
CA MET A 1 -31.69 34.60 10.82
C MET A 1 -31.91 33.10 10.76
N LEU A 2 -31.43 32.44 9.70
CA LEU A 2 -31.34 30.98 9.60
C LEU A 2 -29.85 30.63 9.65
N PRO A 3 -29.41 29.66 10.48
CA PRO A 3 -28.09 29.08 10.32
C PRO A 3 -28.14 28.01 9.22
N THR A 4 -27.42 28.24 8.12
CA THR A 4 -27.10 27.18 7.16
C THR A 4 -25.90 26.43 7.72
N PHE A 5 -26.17 25.33 8.43
CA PHE A 5 -25.13 24.35 8.73
C PHE A 5 -24.88 23.57 7.43
N MET A 6 -23.76 23.83 6.77
CA MET A 6 -23.32 22.99 5.64
C MET A 6 -22.77 21.68 6.23
N GLU A 7 -23.66 20.69 6.31
CA GLU A 7 -23.30 19.28 6.32
C GLU A 7 -22.52 18.96 5.04
N THR A 8 -21.25 18.60 5.19
CA THR A 8 -20.76 17.26 4.86
C THR A 8 -19.35 17.16 5.43
N CYS A 9 -19.24 16.63 6.64
CA CYS A 9 -18.01 15.95 7.03
C CYS A 9 -17.83 14.85 5.98
N ILE A 10 -16.89 15.00 5.06
CA ILE A 10 -16.43 13.86 4.26
C ILE A 10 -16.02 12.83 5.32
N PRO A 11 -16.65 11.64 5.40
CA PRO A 11 -16.06 10.62 6.23
C PRO A 11 -14.68 10.40 5.61
N THR A 12 -13.63 10.76 6.35
CA THR A 12 -12.32 10.15 6.19
C THR A 12 -12.65 8.68 5.97
N GLN A 13 -12.37 8.16 4.78
CA GLN A 13 -12.50 6.74 4.50
C GLN A 13 -11.50 6.07 5.44
N ASN A 14 -11.93 5.88 6.69
CA ASN A 14 -11.49 4.83 7.57
C ASN A 14 -11.98 3.58 6.85
N VAL A 15 -11.30 3.23 5.75
CA VAL A 15 -11.35 1.89 5.18
C VAL A 15 -11.02 1.04 6.38
N GLU A 16 -12.05 0.41 6.92
CA GLU A 16 -11.92 -0.57 7.99
C GLU A 16 -10.71 -1.39 7.59
N GLN A 17 -9.66 -1.41 8.42
CA GLN A 17 -8.63 -2.43 8.28
C GLN A 17 -9.38 -3.75 8.31
N THR A 18 -9.72 -4.26 7.13
CA THR A 18 -10.57 -5.44 6.95
C THR A 18 -9.76 -6.67 7.36
N CYS A 19 -8.45 -6.50 7.26
CA CYS A 19 -7.39 -7.35 7.75
C CYS A 19 -7.28 -7.19 9.26
N SER A 20 -7.50 -8.28 9.98
CA SER A 20 -7.52 -8.29 11.45
C SER A 20 -6.17 -8.69 12.03
N ALA A 21 -5.44 -9.56 11.36
CA ALA A 21 -4.15 -10.06 11.80
C ALA A 21 -2.98 -9.37 11.10
N CYS A 22 -3.15 -9.00 9.83
CA CYS A 22 -2.10 -8.34 9.05
C CYS A 22 -2.05 -6.83 9.35
N SER A 23 -0.96 -6.38 9.98
CA SER A 23 -0.69 -4.94 10.14
C SER A 23 -0.51 -4.25 8.78
N PRO A 24 -0.83 -2.95 8.65
CA PRO A 24 -0.56 -2.21 7.43
C PRO A 24 0.92 -2.28 7.02
N ILE A 25 1.17 -2.57 5.75
CA ILE A 25 2.53 -2.70 5.18
C ILE A 25 3.05 -1.40 4.57
N TYR A 26 2.17 -0.46 4.27
CA TYR A 26 2.56 0.82 3.68
C TYR A 26 3.30 1.68 4.72
N ASP A 27 4.39 2.32 4.30
CA ASP A 27 5.24 3.10 5.18
C ASP A 27 4.54 4.37 5.68
N ALA A 28 4.07 4.33 6.92
CA ALA A 28 3.44 5.47 7.58
C ALA A 28 4.43 6.60 7.94
N THR A 29 5.74 6.41 7.75
CA THR A 29 6.74 7.46 7.94
C THR A 29 6.87 8.39 6.74
N CYS A 30 6.23 8.06 5.62
CA CYS A 30 6.22 8.92 4.45
C CYS A 30 5.63 10.29 4.74
N GLN A 31 6.33 11.32 4.27
CA GLN A 31 6.02 12.72 4.56
C GLN A 31 5.29 13.41 3.41
N GLY A 32 5.30 12.80 2.23
CA GLY A 32 4.64 13.28 1.03
C GLY A 32 5.61 13.88 0.00
N GLU A 33 5.05 14.40 -1.09
CA GLU A 33 5.83 14.94 -2.18
C GLU A 33 6.84 16.02 -1.71
N ASN A 34 8.07 15.96 -2.23
CA ASN A 34 9.18 16.87 -1.92
C ASN A 34 9.72 16.84 -0.47
N LEU A 35 9.27 15.91 0.38
CA LEU A 35 9.73 15.76 1.76
C LEU A 35 10.43 14.41 2.01
N PRO A 36 11.60 14.37 2.68
CA PRO A 36 12.38 15.48 3.22
C PRO A 36 13.12 16.32 2.15
N SER A 37 13.19 15.82 0.91
CA SER A 37 13.76 16.58 -0.22
C SER A 37 13.11 16.17 -1.55
N PRO A 38 13.14 17.04 -2.59
CA PRO A 38 12.59 16.74 -3.92
C PRO A 38 13.16 15.51 -4.62
N SER A 39 14.34 15.03 -4.19
CA SER A 39 15.04 13.88 -4.79
C SER A 39 14.99 12.61 -3.94
N MET A 40 14.44 12.67 -2.72
CA MET A 40 14.40 11.55 -1.78
C MET A 40 13.09 11.58 -0.98
N TYR A 41 11.98 11.77 -1.67
CA TYR A 41 10.66 11.78 -1.04
C TYR A 41 9.95 10.44 -1.19
N CYS A 42 8.98 10.22 -0.30
CA CYS A 42 8.01 9.15 -0.44
C CYS A 42 6.60 9.66 -0.13
N LEU A 43 5.64 9.17 -0.90
CA LEU A 43 4.27 9.63 -0.87
C LEU A 43 3.53 9.07 0.33
N THR A 44 2.61 9.83 0.89
CA THR A 44 1.75 9.36 1.97
C THR A 44 0.71 8.37 1.47
N ASP A 45 0.06 7.68 2.40
CA ASP A 45 -1.11 6.83 2.15
C ASP A 45 -2.35 7.60 1.66
N SER A 46 -2.35 8.93 1.78
CA SER A 46 -3.38 9.81 1.22
C SER A 46 -3.11 10.22 -0.23
N GLU A 47 -1.85 10.19 -0.66
CA GLU A 47 -1.42 10.48 -2.05
C GLU A 47 -1.40 9.22 -2.92
N VAL A 48 -1.18 8.07 -2.30
CA VAL A 48 -1.24 6.75 -2.94
C VAL A 48 -2.59 6.12 -2.60
N PRO A 49 -3.33 5.54 -3.56
CA PRO A 49 -4.61 4.88 -3.26
C PRO A 49 -4.40 3.54 -2.53
N VAL A 50 -3.90 3.59 -1.30
CA VAL A 50 -3.63 2.42 -0.46
C VAL A 50 -4.97 1.91 0.10
N ALA A 51 -5.47 0.83 -0.50
CA ALA A 51 -6.71 0.19 -0.09
C ALA A 51 -6.47 -1.30 0.19
N TYR A 52 -6.70 -1.70 1.44
CA TYR A 52 -6.63 -3.09 1.86
C TYR A 52 -7.99 -3.78 1.66
N THR A 53 -7.98 -4.97 1.07
CA THR A 53 -9.17 -5.80 0.84
C THR A 53 -8.90 -7.19 1.38
N ARG A 54 -9.73 -7.68 2.31
CA ARG A 54 -9.64 -9.06 2.80
C ARG A 54 -10.51 -9.99 1.97
N GLY A 55 -10.00 -11.17 1.64
CA GLY A 55 -10.79 -12.22 1.01
C GLY A 55 -9.94 -13.34 0.40
N PHE A 56 -10.59 -14.16 -0.42
CA PHE A 56 -9.92 -15.22 -1.17
C PHE A 56 -9.00 -14.63 -2.23
N CYS A 57 -7.72 -14.98 -2.16
CA CYS A 57 -6.72 -14.55 -3.12
C CYS A 57 -6.40 -15.70 -4.08
N SER A 58 -7.01 -15.68 -5.26
CA SER A 58 -6.77 -16.69 -6.30
C SER A 58 -5.33 -16.70 -6.79
N THR A 59 -4.69 -15.52 -6.83
CA THR A 59 -3.31 -15.35 -7.32
C THR A 59 -2.28 -15.93 -6.38
N CYS A 60 -2.52 -15.83 -5.07
CA CYS A 60 -1.61 -16.32 -4.04
C CYS A 60 -2.04 -17.66 -3.41
N GLY A 61 -3.21 -18.19 -3.76
CA GLY A 61 -3.71 -19.47 -3.28
C GLY A 61 -4.10 -19.47 -1.79
N VAL A 62 -4.36 -18.30 -1.22
CA VAL A 62 -4.68 -18.12 0.20
C VAL A 62 -6.17 -17.87 0.38
N SER A 63 -6.79 -18.63 1.28
CA SER A 63 -8.24 -18.59 1.49
C SER A 63 -8.73 -17.31 2.16
N ASP A 64 -7.91 -16.74 3.04
CA ASP A 64 -8.20 -15.54 3.81
C ASP A 64 -6.97 -14.63 3.82
N ALA A 65 -6.83 -13.84 2.76
CA ALA A 65 -5.71 -12.94 2.59
C ALA A 65 -6.15 -11.48 2.68
N CYS A 66 -5.34 -10.69 3.37
CA CYS A 66 -5.32 -9.25 3.25
C CYS A 66 -4.56 -8.86 1.98
N MET A 67 -5.22 -8.24 1.01
CA MET A 67 -4.62 -7.84 -0.27
C MET A 67 -4.56 -6.33 -0.39
N LEU A 68 -3.51 -5.83 -1.02
CA LEU A 68 -3.31 -4.43 -1.37
C LEU A 68 -2.75 -4.38 -2.80
N SER A 69 -3.42 -3.66 -3.69
CA SER A 69 -2.89 -3.35 -5.01
C SER A 69 -2.14 -2.04 -4.96
N LEU A 70 -0.80 -2.09 -4.90
CA LEU A 70 0.02 -0.90 -4.78
C LEU A 70 0.31 -0.31 -6.17
N GLY A 71 -0.50 0.67 -6.57
CA GLY A 71 -0.29 1.48 -7.77
C GLY A 71 0.32 2.82 -7.43
N CYS A 72 1.60 3.02 -7.74
CA CYS A 72 2.27 4.30 -7.52
C CYS A 72 1.95 5.29 -8.64
N PRO A 73 1.67 6.57 -8.31
CA PRO A 73 1.40 7.59 -9.32
C PRO A 73 2.65 7.91 -10.14
N SER A 74 2.43 8.46 -11.35
CA SER A 74 3.50 8.82 -12.27
C SER A 74 4.55 9.72 -11.62
N GLY A 75 5.83 9.41 -11.86
CA GLY A 75 6.96 10.11 -11.21
C GLY A 75 7.46 9.44 -9.94
N THR A 76 6.76 8.41 -9.45
CA THR A 76 7.21 7.56 -8.33
C THR A 76 7.26 6.10 -8.73
N ALA A 77 8.02 5.30 -7.99
CA ALA A 77 8.12 3.86 -8.15
C ALA A 77 7.83 3.16 -6.82
N ALA A 78 7.20 1.98 -6.89
CA ALA A 78 7.03 1.13 -5.72
C ALA A 78 8.40 0.63 -5.26
N ARG A 79 8.80 0.99 -4.03
CA ARG A 79 9.97 0.47 -3.34
C ARG A 79 9.50 -0.47 -2.24
N LEU A 80 9.94 -1.72 -2.33
CA LEU A 80 9.47 -2.84 -1.53
C LEU A 80 10.65 -3.41 -0.77
N ASP A 81 10.63 -3.32 0.57
CA ASP A 81 11.70 -3.88 1.40
C ASP A 81 11.47 -5.38 1.59
N THR A 82 12.34 -6.18 0.98
CA THR A 82 12.30 -7.66 1.04
C THR A 82 13.11 -8.24 2.20
N GLY A 83 13.63 -7.39 3.10
CA GLY A 83 14.53 -7.77 4.19
C GLY A 83 15.99 -7.94 3.75
N SER A 84 16.25 -7.99 2.44
CA SER A 84 17.59 -7.95 1.84
C SER A 84 17.91 -6.59 1.20
N GLY A 85 16.98 -5.63 1.32
CA GLY A 85 17.00 -4.32 0.69
C GLY A 85 15.73 -4.02 -0.11
N ASP A 86 15.63 -2.77 -0.56
CA ASP A 86 14.53 -2.30 -1.41
C ASP A 86 14.66 -2.83 -2.84
N VAL A 87 13.61 -3.48 -3.32
CA VAL A 87 13.42 -3.83 -4.74
C VAL A 87 12.32 -2.96 -5.33
N ASN A 88 12.30 -2.85 -6.66
CA ASN A 88 11.21 -2.20 -7.35
C ASN A 88 10.00 -3.14 -7.44
N GLY A 89 8.79 -2.57 -7.51
CA GLY A 89 7.59 -3.28 -7.93
C GLY A 89 7.65 -3.75 -9.38
N ASN A 90 6.50 -4.09 -9.96
CA ASN A 90 6.43 -4.64 -11.32
C ASN A 90 7.16 -3.76 -12.35
N SER A 91 7.98 -4.39 -13.18
CA SER A 91 8.84 -3.71 -14.16
C SER A 91 8.06 -3.09 -15.32
N ASP A 92 6.83 -3.54 -15.55
CA ASP A 92 5.92 -3.01 -16.57
C ASP A 92 5.17 -1.74 -16.12
N GLY A 93 5.36 -1.33 -14.86
CA GLY A 93 4.68 -0.17 -14.26
C GLY A 93 3.24 -0.46 -13.82
N SER A 94 2.79 -1.72 -13.88
CA SER A 94 1.50 -2.11 -13.34
C SER A 94 1.49 -2.09 -11.80
N PRO A 95 0.32 -1.95 -11.16
CA PRO A 95 0.22 -2.05 -9.71
C PRO A 95 0.76 -3.38 -9.19
N THR A 96 1.57 -3.33 -8.13
CA THR A 96 2.14 -4.54 -7.53
C THR A 96 1.16 -5.11 -6.51
N LEU A 97 0.81 -6.39 -6.64
CA LEU A 97 -0.07 -7.06 -5.69
C LEU A 97 0.72 -7.41 -4.43
N LEU A 98 0.33 -6.84 -3.31
CA LEU A 98 0.82 -7.19 -1.99
C LEU A 98 -0.27 -8.00 -1.28
N TYR A 99 0.11 -9.06 -0.60
CA TYR A 99 -0.83 -9.85 0.17
C TYR A 99 -0.23 -10.35 1.48
N CYS A 100 -1.08 -10.63 2.45
CA CYS A 100 -0.72 -11.22 3.73
C CYS A 100 -1.79 -12.24 4.14
N ASP A 101 -1.37 -13.42 4.58
CA ASP A 101 -2.28 -14.44 5.09
C ASP A 101 -2.69 -14.09 6.52
N GLU A 102 -3.99 -13.99 6.78
CA GLU A 102 -4.51 -13.68 8.11
C GLU A 102 -4.22 -14.79 9.14
N SER A 103 -3.99 -16.02 8.67
CA SER A 103 -3.59 -17.18 9.49
C SER A 103 -2.11 -17.13 9.86
N SER A 104 -1.29 -16.54 9.00
CA SER A 104 0.15 -16.37 9.19
C SER A 104 0.56 -14.97 8.73
N PRO A 105 0.58 -13.97 9.63
CA PRO A 105 0.63 -12.54 9.30
C PRO A 105 2.01 -12.12 8.79
N SER A 106 2.33 -12.57 7.59
CA SER A 106 3.55 -12.28 6.84
C SER A 106 3.15 -11.68 5.50
N TRP A 107 3.74 -10.54 5.16
CA TRP A 107 3.49 -9.87 3.90
C TRP A 107 4.36 -10.44 2.79
N TYR A 108 3.77 -10.48 1.61
CA TYR A 108 4.39 -10.92 0.38
C TYR A 108 4.03 -9.96 -0.75
N ALA A 109 4.97 -9.73 -1.66
CA ALA A 109 4.75 -9.00 -2.89
C ALA A 109 4.83 -9.95 -4.08
N VAL A 110 3.93 -9.81 -5.05
CA VAL A 110 4.00 -10.48 -6.34
C VAL A 110 4.59 -9.50 -7.35
N ILE A 111 5.88 -9.63 -7.61
CA ILE A 111 6.66 -8.75 -8.49
C ILE A 111 7.01 -9.55 -9.76
N ASP A 112 6.55 -9.10 -10.93
CA ASP A 112 6.81 -9.77 -12.21
C ASP A 112 6.48 -11.27 -12.18
N SER A 113 5.37 -11.64 -11.51
CA SER A 113 4.91 -13.01 -11.24
C SER A 113 5.77 -13.84 -10.27
N VAL A 114 6.74 -13.22 -9.60
CA VAL A 114 7.55 -13.84 -8.56
C VAL A 114 7.08 -13.36 -7.19
N THR A 115 6.81 -14.29 -6.28
CA THR A 115 6.47 -13.95 -4.90
C THR A 115 7.74 -13.72 -4.09
N GLN A 116 7.79 -12.60 -3.37
CA GLN A 116 8.89 -12.22 -2.48
C GLN A 116 8.35 -11.87 -1.09
N PRO A 117 9.06 -12.19 0.01
CA PRO A 117 8.69 -11.70 1.33
C PRO A 117 8.80 -10.17 1.37
N LEU A 118 7.94 -9.53 2.16
CA LEU A 118 7.86 -8.09 2.25
C LEU A 118 7.78 -7.65 3.71
N SER A 119 8.54 -6.64 4.08
CA SER A 119 8.54 -6.04 5.42
C SER A 119 8.03 -4.60 5.43
N ASN A 120 8.11 -3.91 4.29
CA ASN A 120 7.65 -2.53 4.14
C ASN A 120 7.43 -2.19 2.66
N ALA A 121 6.46 -1.32 2.37
CA ALA A 121 6.23 -0.81 1.02
C ALA A 121 6.00 0.70 1.02
N ALA A 122 6.56 1.40 0.03
CA ALA A 122 6.33 2.83 -0.17
C ALA A 122 6.40 3.20 -1.65
N CYS A 123 5.66 4.21 -2.07
CA CYS A 123 5.91 4.87 -3.35
C CYS A 123 6.96 5.96 -3.15
N ARG A 124 8.13 5.81 -3.75
CA ARG A 124 9.26 6.75 -3.60
C ARG A 124 9.66 7.35 -4.94
N TYR A 125 10.32 8.51 -4.89
CA TYR A 125 11.00 9.03 -6.07
C TYR A 125 12.04 8.00 -6.58
N PRO A 126 12.10 7.74 -7.91
CA PRO A 126 12.96 6.69 -8.48
C PRO A 126 14.45 6.90 -8.25
#